data_AF-A0A9X6ZX39-F1
#
_entry.id   AF-A0A9X6ZX39-F1
#
_cell.length_a   1.000
_cell.length_b   1.000
_cell.length_c   1.000
_cell.angle_alpha   90.00
_cell.angle_beta   90.00
_cell.angle_gamma   90.00
#
_symmetry.space_group_name_H-M   'P 1'
#
loop_
_entity.id
_entity.type
_entity.pdbx_description
1 polymer ?
#
loop_
_entity_poly.entity_id
_entity_poly.type
_entity_poly.pdbx_seq_one_letter_code
_entity_poly.pdbx_strand_id
1 'polypeptide(L)'
;MNKNLKFTQMMIGISTMALSFGSIQTQVSAEETAPYNILQMKPMGTETSKDEIVHATKTDETLTFEERLKIGDFSQRPTLVMKRDEIQLKQSYTLAELNKMPNSELIDTLSKISWNQITDLFQFNQDTKAFYQNKERMNVIINELGQRGRTFTKENSKGIETFVEVLRSAFYVGYYNNELSYLKERSFHDKCLPALKAIAKNPNFTLGTAEQDRVVAAYGKLIGNASSDTETIQYAVNVLKQYNDNLSTYVSNYAKGQAIYEIIKGIDYDIQSYLQDTNKQPNETMWYGKIDNFINEVNRIALVGNITNENGWLINNGIYYAGRLGKFHSNSNKGLEVITQAMSLYPRLSGPYFVAVEQMKTNYGGKDYSGNAVDLQKIREEGKRQYLPKTYTFDDGSIVFKTGDKVTEEKIKKLYWAAKEVKAQYHRVIGNDKALEPGNADDVLTIVIYNNPDEYQLNRQLYGYETNNGGIYIEEKGTFFTYERTPKQSIYSLEELFRH
;
A
#
# COMPACT_ATOMS: atom_id res chain seq x y z
N MET A 1 -34.08 -75.69 30.66
CA MET A 1 -34.80 -75.78 31.96
C MET A 1 -35.33 -74.40 32.33
N ASN A 2 -36.44 -74.33 33.10
CA ASN A 2 -37.07 -73.20 33.84
C ASN A 2 -36.94 -71.74 33.29
N LYS A 3 -38.02 -70.99 33.01
CA LYS A 3 -39.08 -70.45 33.92
C LYS A 3 -38.48 -69.58 35.04
N ASN A 4 -38.88 -68.34 35.37
CA ASN A 4 -40.02 -67.44 35.07
C ASN A 4 -39.59 -65.96 35.44
N LEU A 5 -40.26 -64.82 35.19
CA LEU A 5 -41.57 -64.46 34.57
C LEU A 5 -41.57 -63.04 33.93
N LYS A 6 -42.59 -62.82 33.08
CA LYS A 6 -43.37 -61.62 32.60
C LYS A 6 -43.52 -60.36 33.49
N PHE A 7 -44.08 -59.19 33.07
CA PHE A 7 -44.56 -58.57 31.79
C PHE A 7 -44.57 -57.00 31.98
N THR A 8 -44.56 -56.03 31.02
CA THR A 8 -45.29 -55.75 29.74
C THR A 8 -46.80 -55.41 29.93
N GLN A 9 -47.54 -54.54 29.20
CA GLN A 9 -47.36 -53.83 27.91
C GLN A 9 -48.40 -52.67 27.70
N MET A 10 -48.02 -51.44 27.29
CA MET A 10 -48.87 -50.49 26.48
C MET A 10 -47.98 -49.58 25.58
N MET A 11 -48.16 -49.35 24.26
CA MET A 11 -49.32 -49.19 23.33
C MET A 11 -49.78 -47.72 23.20
N ILE A 12 -50.11 -47.12 22.03
CA ILE A 12 -49.98 -47.49 20.60
C ILE A 12 -50.06 -46.19 19.74
N GLY A 13 -49.68 -46.21 18.45
CA GLY A 13 -50.04 -45.12 17.51
C GLY A 13 -49.57 -45.35 16.06
N ILE A 14 -50.49 -45.57 15.12
CA ILE A 14 -50.21 -45.77 13.69
C ILE A 14 -51.27 -45.01 12.86
N SER A 15 -50.84 -44.32 11.79
CA SER A 15 -51.70 -43.91 10.68
C SER A 15 -50.90 -43.87 9.37
N THR A 16 -51.53 -44.31 8.28
CA THR A 16 -50.91 -44.49 6.94
C THR A 16 -51.79 -43.89 5.84
N MET A 17 -51.27 -43.87 4.60
CA MET A 17 -51.85 -43.37 3.32
C MET A 17 -51.43 -41.93 2.93
N ALA A 18 -51.20 -41.58 1.65
CA ALA A 18 -51.33 -42.35 0.39
C ALA A 18 -50.19 -42.04 -0.62
N LEU A 19 -50.19 -42.76 -1.74
CA LEU A 19 -49.22 -42.69 -2.85
C LEU A 19 -49.51 -41.55 -3.84
N SER A 20 -48.45 -41.04 -4.49
CA SER A 20 -48.49 -40.66 -5.91
C SER A 20 -47.13 -40.99 -6.57
N PHE A 21 -47.14 -41.36 -7.86
CA PHE A 21 -45.95 -41.77 -8.62
C PHE A 21 -45.52 -40.66 -9.60
N GLY A 22 -44.21 -40.55 -9.85
CA GLY A 22 -43.63 -39.49 -10.71
C GLY A 22 -42.24 -39.82 -11.27
N SER A 23 -42.11 -40.99 -11.93
CA SER A 23 -41.01 -41.36 -12.85
C SER A 23 -39.57 -40.91 -12.49
N ILE A 24 -38.83 -41.77 -11.79
CA ILE A 24 -37.36 -41.81 -11.90
C ILE A 24 -37.01 -42.58 -13.19
N GLN A 25 -36.09 -42.06 -14.00
CA GLN A 25 -35.53 -42.77 -15.15
C GLN A 25 -34.01 -42.94 -14.96
N THR A 26 -33.58 -44.16 -14.62
CA THR A 26 -32.17 -44.49 -14.38
C THR A 26 -31.47 -44.93 -15.66
N GLN A 27 -30.43 -44.21 -16.06
CA GLN A 27 -29.28 -44.76 -16.78
C GLN A 27 -28.04 -44.35 -15.99
N VAL A 28 -27.47 -45.29 -15.24
CA VAL A 28 -26.37 -46.19 -15.68
C VAL A 28 -25.10 -45.39 -15.88
N SER A 29 -24.19 -45.53 -14.90
CA SER A 29 -22.80 -45.10 -15.04
C SER A 29 -22.14 -45.89 -16.17
N ALA A 30 -21.59 -45.16 -17.14
CA ALA A 30 -20.58 -45.67 -18.05
C ALA A 30 -19.24 -45.04 -17.65
N GLU A 31 -18.30 -45.85 -17.17
CA GLU A 31 -16.91 -45.42 -17.02
C GLU A 31 -16.27 -45.34 -18.40
N GLU A 32 -16.30 -44.17 -19.03
CA GLU A 32 -15.65 -43.96 -20.32
C GLU A 32 -14.13 -43.81 -20.13
N THR A 33 -13.42 -44.93 -20.24
CA THR A 33 -11.97 -44.99 -20.05
C THR A 33 -11.21 -44.50 -21.29
N ALA A 34 -10.13 -43.74 -21.03
CA ALA A 34 -9.04 -43.37 -21.95
C ALA A 34 -9.28 -42.15 -22.88
N PRO A 35 -8.23 -41.56 -23.47
CA PRO A 35 -7.10 -41.02 -22.69
C PRO A 35 -6.65 -39.63 -23.18
N TYR A 36 -7.25 -38.55 -22.68
CA TYR A 36 -6.68 -37.21 -22.88
C TYR A 36 -5.59 -36.93 -21.85
N ASN A 37 -4.35 -37.19 -22.26
CA ASN A 37 -3.15 -36.81 -21.53
C ASN A 37 -2.94 -35.29 -21.67
N ILE A 38 -3.80 -34.50 -21.02
CA ILE A 38 -3.64 -33.06 -20.90
C ILE A 38 -2.38 -32.82 -20.09
N LEU A 39 -1.30 -32.50 -20.78
CA LEU A 39 -0.14 -31.85 -20.19
C LEU A 39 -0.65 -30.67 -19.35
N GLN A 40 -0.50 -30.75 -18.03
CA GLN A 40 -0.63 -29.59 -17.15
C GLN A 40 0.58 -28.66 -17.36
N MET A 41 0.70 -28.15 -18.58
CA MET A 41 1.26 -26.83 -18.79
C MET A 41 0.37 -25.88 -18.00
N LYS A 42 0.78 -25.54 -16.78
CA LYS A 42 0.47 -24.23 -16.21
C LYS A 42 0.67 -23.22 -17.34
N PRO A 43 -0.27 -22.30 -17.61
CA PRO A 43 -0.01 -21.23 -18.54
C PRO A 43 1.29 -20.54 -18.13
N MET A 44 2.25 -20.40 -19.05
CA MET A 44 3.36 -19.45 -18.87
C MET A 44 2.84 -18.02 -19.11
N GLY A 45 1.74 -17.67 -18.43
CA GLY A 45 1.59 -16.31 -17.97
C GLY A 45 2.77 -16.04 -17.05
N THR A 46 3.38 -14.87 -17.20
CA THR A 46 4.43 -14.40 -16.30
C THR A 46 3.99 -14.61 -14.85
N GLU A 47 4.82 -15.26 -14.03
CA GLU A 47 4.68 -15.06 -12.58
C GLU A 47 4.91 -13.57 -12.33
N THR A 48 3.82 -12.83 -12.17
CA THR A 48 3.84 -11.49 -11.62
C THR A 48 4.42 -11.63 -10.24
N SER A 49 5.67 -11.14 -10.10
CA SER A 49 6.36 -11.08 -8.82
C SER A 49 5.39 -10.57 -7.77
N LYS A 50 5.14 -11.38 -6.73
CA LYS A 50 4.38 -10.92 -5.57
C LYS A 50 5.17 -9.88 -4.77
N ASP A 51 6.46 -9.76 -5.08
CA ASP A 51 7.38 -8.73 -4.62
C ASP A 51 7.32 -7.49 -5.55
N GLU A 52 6.12 -6.90 -5.71
CA GLU A 52 6.09 -5.45 -5.62
C GLU A 52 6.40 -5.06 -4.17
N ILE A 53 7.08 -3.94 -3.95
CA ILE A 53 7.39 -3.46 -2.59
C ILE A 53 6.14 -2.80 -2.00
N VAL A 54 5.12 -3.63 -1.78
CA VAL A 54 3.85 -3.27 -1.15
C VAL A 54 4.14 -3.03 0.33
N HIS A 55 4.37 -1.76 0.68
CA HIS A 55 4.13 -1.27 2.04
C HIS A 55 2.79 -1.82 2.53
N ALA A 56 2.69 -2.21 3.80
CA ALA A 56 1.64 -3.10 4.32
C ALA A 56 0.22 -2.47 4.42
N THR A 57 -0.30 -1.97 3.31
CA THR A 57 -1.70 -1.74 3.02
C THR A 57 -2.21 -2.84 2.10
N LYS A 58 -2.32 -4.06 2.65
CA LYS A 58 -3.55 -4.82 2.41
C LYS A 58 -4.67 -4.06 3.11
N THR A 59 -5.12 -2.97 2.50
CA THR A 59 -6.31 -2.25 2.91
C THR A 59 -7.46 -3.22 2.64
N ASP A 60 -7.88 -3.96 3.67
CA ASP A 60 -8.93 -4.96 3.54
C ASP A 60 -10.18 -4.28 2.97
N GLU A 61 -10.55 -4.61 1.74
CA GLU A 61 -11.53 -3.83 0.98
C GLU A 61 -12.97 -4.04 1.49
N THR A 62 -13.16 -5.06 2.34
CA THR A 62 -14.38 -5.30 3.14
C THR A 62 -14.62 -4.22 4.20
N LEU A 63 -13.57 -3.50 4.62
CA LEU A 63 -13.68 -2.43 5.62
C LEU A 63 -14.34 -1.18 5.04
N THR A 64 -15.15 -0.50 5.87
CA THR A 64 -15.77 0.76 5.48
C THR A 64 -14.69 1.80 5.15
N PHE A 65 -15.01 2.78 4.29
CA PHE A 65 -14.04 3.80 3.90
C PHE A 65 -13.56 4.60 5.13
N GLU A 66 -14.46 4.92 6.04
CA GLU A 66 -14.17 5.58 7.33
C GLU A 66 -13.32 4.74 8.31
N GLU A 67 -13.18 3.43 8.09
CA GLU A 67 -12.23 2.57 8.81
C GLU A 67 -10.90 2.48 8.07
N ARG A 68 -10.92 2.26 6.75
CA ARG A 68 -9.71 2.27 5.90
C ARG A 68 -8.92 3.57 6.08
N LEU A 69 -9.60 4.72 6.17
CA LEU A 69 -8.98 6.03 6.42
C LEU A 69 -8.24 6.18 7.77
N LYS A 70 -8.58 5.37 8.78
CA LYS A 70 -7.90 5.41 10.09
C LYS A 70 -6.61 4.58 10.08
N ILE A 71 -6.61 3.47 9.35
CA ILE A 71 -5.53 2.45 9.41
C ILE A 71 -4.56 2.51 8.23
N GLY A 72 -5.00 3.01 7.06
CA GLY A 72 -4.20 3.03 5.84
C GLY A 72 -3.16 4.14 5.80
N ASP A 73 -2.03 3.86 5.13
CA ASP A 73 -1.13 4.90 4.65
C ASP A 73 -1.67 5.47 3.33
N PHE A 74 -2.19 6.70 3.37
CA PHE A 74 -2.69 7.40 2.19
C PHE A 74 -1.62 8.25 1.49
N SER A 75 -0.38 8.24 1.99
CA SER A 75 0.75 8.82 1.30
C SER A 75 1.03 8.06 -0.02
N GLN A 76 1.39 8.80 -1.06
CA GLN A 76 1.71 8.24 -2.38
C GLN A 76 2.85 9.03 -3.02
N ARG A 77 3.80 8.30 -3.59
CA ARG A 77 4.87 8.85 -4.40
C ARG A 77 4.80 8.22 -5.81
N PRO A 78 4.64 9.01 -6.88
CA PRO A 78 4.62 8.48 -8.24
C PRO A 78 5.86 7.65 -8.52
N THR A 79 5.68 6.42 -8.99
CA THR A 79 6.77 5.53 -9.38
C THR A 79 7.52 6.09 -10.58
N LEU A 80 8.86 6.03 -10.58
CA LEU A 80 9.63 6.35 -11.77
C LEU A 80 9.28 5.37 -12.89
N VAL A 81 8.90 5.88 -14.07
CA VAL A 81 8.66 5.06 -15.27
C VAL A 81 10.01 4.60 -15.83
N MET A 82 10.59 3.59 -15.20
CA MET A 82 11.80 2.92 -15.66
C MET A 82 11.46 2.05 -16.87
N LYS A 83 12.25 2.17 -17.94
CA LYS A 83 12.39 1.06 -18.87
C LYS A 83 13.01 -0.11 -18.11
N ARG A 84 12.47 -1.31 -18.27
CA ARG A 84 13.13 -2.54 -17.83
C ARG A 84 14.27 -2.84 -18.79
N ASP A 85 15.42 -2.22 -18.54
CA ASP A 85 16.68 -2.75 -19.03
C ASP A 85 16.97 -4.03 -18.23
N GLU A 86 17.18 -5.15 -18.90
CA GLU A 86 17.42 -6.45 -18.25
C GLU A 86 18.80 -6.47 -17.58
N ILE A 87 18.86 -6.10 -16.31
CA ILE A 87 20.07 -6.18 -15.51
C ILE A 87 20.44 -7.65 -15.33
N GLN A 88 21.37 -8.15 -16.15
CA GLN A 88 22.04 -9.43 -15.90
C GLN A 88 22.79 -9.34 -14.57
N LEU A 89 22.20 -9.96 -13.53
CA LEU A 89 22.82 -10.15 -12.22
C LEU A 89 24.07 -11.03 -12.39
N LYS A 90 25.24 -10.41 -12.48
CA LYS A 90 26.53 -11.09 -12.74
C LYS A 90 26.90 -12.11 -11.65
N GLN A 91 26.33 -11.96 -10.46
CA GLN A 91 26.39 -12.92 -9.37
C GLN A 91 25.16 -12.70 -8.47
N SER A 92 24.53 -13.79 -8.04
CA SER A 92 23.48 -13.80 -7.02
C SER A 92 23.95 -14.57 -5.79
N TYR A 93 23.22 -14.40 -4.69
CA TYR A 93 23.45 -15.04 -3.39
C TYR A 93 22.10 -15.51 -2.82
N THR A 94 22.16 -16.52 -1.96
CA THR A 94 21.06 -16.98 -1.10
C THR A 94 21.44 -16.76 0.36
N LEU A 95 20.45 -16.60 1.25
CA LEU A 95 20.69 -16.61 2.69
C LEU A 95 21.26 -17.97 3.16
N ALA A 96 21.03 -19.05 2.41
CA ALA A 96 21.69 -20.35 2.58
C ALA A 96 23.21 -20.34 2.34
N GLU A 97 23.74 -19.43 1.52
CA GLU A 97 25.18 -19.22 1.31
C GLU A 97 25.73 -18.22 2.34
N LEU A 98 25.05 -17.09 2.53
CA LEU A 98 25.39 -16.09 3.54
C LEU A 98 25.35 -16.66 4.97
N ASN A 99 24.58 -17.73 5.21
CA ASN A 99 24.57 -18.52 6.45
C ASN A 99 25.90 -19.20 6.77
N LYS A 100 26.68 -19.59 5.75
CA LYS A 100 27.92 -20.37 5.88
C LYS A 100 29.16 -19.49 6.03
N MET A 101 29.07 -18.22 5.67
CA MET A 101 30.15 -17.25 5.78
C MET A 101 30.49 -16.93 7.25
N PRO A 102 31.78 -16.83 7.61
CA PRO A 102 32.17 -16.18 8.86
C PRO A 102 31.78 -14.70 8.82
N ASN A 103 31.53 -14.10 9.99
CA ASN A 103 30.99 -12.73 10.10
C ASN A 103 31.79 -11.68 9.29
N SER A 104 33.11 -11.79 9.20
CA SER A 104 33.96 -10.89 8.40
C SER A 104 33.73 -10.99 6.89
N GLU A 105 33.54 -12.20 6.37
CA GLU A 105 33.27 -12.46 4.94
C GLU A 105 31.84 -12.06 4.57
N LEU A 106 30.88 -12.29 5.48
CA LEU A 106 29.51 -11.80 5.35
C LEU A 106 29.49 -10.26 5.24
N ILE A 107 30.19 -9.56 6.15
CA ILE A 107 30.28 -8.10 6.15
C ILE A 107 30.94 -7.56 4.88
N ASP A 108 32.03 -8.19 4.41
CA ASP A 108 32.72 -7.80 3.19
C ASP A 108 31.84 -8.04 1.94
N THR A 109 31.12 -9.16 1.89
CA THR A 109 30.16 -9.50 0.82
C THR A 109 29.01 -8.50 0.75
N LEU A 110 28.32 -8.26 1.87
CA LEU A 110 27.22 -7.29 1.96
C LEU A 110 27.64 -5.85 1.63
N SER A 111 28.94 -5.55 1.69
CA SER A 111 29.47 -4.23 1.30
C SER A 111 29.67 -4.01 -0.19
N LYS A 112 29.67 -5.09 -0.98
CA LYS A 112 30.03 -5.10 -2.42
C LYS A 112 28.84 -5.40 -3.33
N ILE A 113 27.76 -5.95 -2.78
CA ILE A 113 26.56 -6.33 -3.53
C ILE A 113 25.40 -5.35 -3.28
N SER A 114 24.49 -5.25 -4.24
CA SER A 114 23.15 -4.68 -4.03
C SER A 114 22.22 -5.71 -3.39
N TRP A 115 21.27 -5.26 -2.56
CA TRP A 115 20.33 -6.12 -1.84
C TRP A 115 19.54 -7.08 -2.74
N ASN A 116 19.20 -6.66 -3.97
CA ASN A 116 18.49 -7.46 -4.96
C ASN A 116 19.34 -8.59 -5.59
N GLN A 117 20.62 -8.70 -5.23
CA GLN A 117 21.43 -9.88 -5.52
C GLN A 117 21.18 -11.02 -4.51
N ILE A 118 20.52 -10.74 -3.37
CA ILE A 118 20.13 -11.74 -2.37
C ILE A 118 18.70 -12.21 -2.71
N THR A 119 18.60 -13.40 -3.29
CA THR A 119 17.40 -13.85 -4.03
C THR A 119 16.20 -14.24 -3.15
N ASP A 120 16.45 -14.66 -1.91
CA ASP A 120 15.45 -15.11 -0.94
C ASP A 120 15.22 -14.09 0.20
N LEU A 121 15.76 -12.87 0.08
CA LEU A 121 15.90 -11.90 1.18
C LEU A 121 14.61 -11.63 1.98
N PHE A 122 13.47 -11.44 1.32
CA PHE A 122 12.18 -11.15 1.97
C PHE A 122 11.30 -12.40 2.15
N GLN A 123 11.78 -13.59 1.79
CA GLN A 123 11.03 -14.84 1.83
C GLN A 123 11.18 -15.55 3.18
N PHE A 124 10.16 -16.31 3.59
CA PHE A 124 10.27 -17.20 4.76
C PHE A 124 10.56 -18.63 4.31
N ASN A 125 11.78 -19.09 4.60
CA ASN A 125 12.21 -20.48 4.42
C ASN A 125 13.12 -20.90 5.60
N GLN A 126 13.65 -22.12 5.61
CA GLN A 126 14.49 -22.58 6.74
C GLN A 126 15.84 -21.86 6.82
N ASP A 127 16.42 -21.44 5.69
CA ASP A 127 17.67 -20.70 5.65
C ASP A 127 17.50 -19.23 6.06
N THR A 128 16.43 -18.55 5.64
CA THR A 128 16.14 -17.19 6.11
C THR A 128 15.81 -17.18 7.59
N LYS A 129 15.04 -18.18 8.06
CA LYS A 129 14.81 -18.42 9.50
C LYS A 129 16.13 -18.64 10.24
N ALA A 130 17.01 -19.53 9.78
CA ALA A 130 18.31 -19.77 10.41
C ALA A 130 19.20 -18.52 10.40
N PHE A 131 19.14 -17.70 9.34
CA PHE A 131 19.91 -16.47 9.24
C PHE A 131 19.45 -15.42 10.24
N TYR A 132 18.14 -15.14 10.28
CA TYR A 132 17.54 -14.12 11.14
C TYR A 132 17.37 -14.56 12.59
N GLN A 133 17.33 -15.87 12.90
CA GLN A 133 17.28 -16.36 14.28
C GLN A 133 18.63 -16.18 15.01
N ASN A 134 19.74 -15.98 14.28
CA ASN A 134 21.06 -15.73 14.85
C ASN A 134 21.19 -14.29 15.41
N LYS A 135 20.82 -14.12 16.69
CA LYS A 135 20.89 -12.84 17.40
C LYS A 135 22.30 -12.20 17.40
N GLU A 136 23.37 -13.00 17.37
CA GLU A 136 24.74 -12.48 17.33
C GLU A 136 25.04 -11.84 15.97
N ARG A 137 24.78 -12.56 14.87
CA ARG A 137 24.91 -12.04 13.50
C ARG A 137 24.10 -10.77 13.29
N MET A 138 22.87 -10.71 13.81
CA MET A 138 22.05 -9.49 13.73
C MET A 138 22.69 -8.32 14.48
N ASN A 139 23.24 -8.53 15.68
CA ASN A 139 23.99 -7.48 16.39
C ASN A 139 25.24 -7.04 15.59
N VAL A 140 25.95 -7.96 14.92
CA VAL A 140 27.13 -7.66 14.08
C VAL A 140 26.75 -6.78 12.88
N ILE A 141 25.68 -7.12 12.15
CA ILE A 141 25.19 -6.34 11.01
C ILE A 141 24.80 -4.91 11.45
N ILE A 142 24.11 -4.77 12.60
CA ILE A 142 23.73 -3.47 13.18
C ILE A 142 24.97 -2.65 13.57
N ASN A 143 25.94 -3.26 14.26
CA ASN A 143 27.17 -2.58 14.69
C ASN A 143 28.00 -2.11 13.48
N GLU A 144 28.10 -2.93 12.45
CA GLU A 144 28.84 -2.65 11.22
C GLU A 144 28.16 -1.56 10.37
N LEU A 145 26.82 -1.56 10.27
CA LEU A 145 26.08 -0.44 9.70
C LEU A 145 26.42 0.88 10.42
N GLY A 146 26.62 0.84 11.74
CA GLY A 146 27.11 1.97 12.52
C GLY A 146 28.52 2.42 12.14
N GLN A 147 29.45 1.51 11.85
CA GLN A 147 30.80 1.88 11.36
C GLN A 147 30.77 2.47 9.95
N ARG A 148 29.91 1.94 9.07
CA ARG A 148 29.67 2.45 7.72
C ARG A 148 29.04 3.84 7.75
N GLY A 149 28.09 4.06 8.67
CA GLY A 149 27.55 5.37 8.99
C GLY A 149 28.64 6.41 9.29
N ARG A 150 29.63 6.08 10.12
CA ARG A 150 30.77 6.97 10.44
C ARG A 150 31.72 7.26 9.27
N THR A 151 31.70 6.46 8.20
CA THR A 151 32.80 6.41 7.20
C THR A 151 32.37 6.48 5.73
N PHE A 152 31.07 6.63 5.43
CA PHE A 152 30.62 6.92 4.06
C PHE A 152 31.00 8.32 3.60
N THR A 153 31.17 8.49 2.29
CA THR A 153 31.48 9.76 1.63
C THR A 153 30.50 10.02 0.49
N LYS A 154 30.51 11.24 -0.07
CA LYS A 154 29.70 11.58 -1.25
C LYS A 154 29.99 10.74 -2.50
N GLU A 155 31.11 10.04 -2.57
CA GLU A 155 31.49 9.12 -3.65
C GLU A 155 31.25 7.65 -3.32
N ASN A 156 30.92 7.30 -2.07
CA ASN A 156 30.84 5.92 -1.61
C ASN A 156 29.95 5.77 -0.37
N SER A 157 28.73 5.26 -0.59
CA SER A 157 27.73 4.94 0.46
C SER A 157 28.09 3.73 1.35
N LYS A 158 29.24 3.08 1.16
CA LYS A 158 29.74 1.91 1.92
C LYS A 158 28.76 0.74 2.00
N GLY A 159 27.86 0.59 1.02
CA GLY A 159 26.83 -0.45 1.03
C GLY A 159 25.74 -0.27 2.10
N ILE A 160 25.58 0.93 2.66
CA ILE A 160 24.57 1.24 3.70
C ILE A 160 23.16 0.79 3.29
N GLU A 161 22.78 0.95 2.02
CA GLU A 161 21.49 0.47 1.51
C GLU A 161 21.34 -1.06 1.65
N THR A 162 22.33 -1.84 1.24
CA THR A 162 22.29 -3.31 1.36
C THR A 162 22.21 -3.76 2.82
N PHE A 163 22.98 -3.13 3.71
CA PHE A 163 22.88 -3.38 5.15
C PHE A 163 21.51 -3.01 5.73
N VAL A 164 20.93 -1.89 5.30
CA VAL A 164 19.57 -1.49 5.68
C VAL A 164 18.55 -2.51 5.20
N GLU A 165 18.55 -2.90 3.93
CA GLU A 165 17.56 -3.84 3.39
C GLU A 165 17.68 -5.24 4.02
N VAL A 166 18.87 -5.68 4.44
CA VAL A 166 19.07 -6.91 5.23
C VAL A 166 18.48 -6.80 6.65
N LEU A 167 18.45 -5.61 7.26
CA LEU A 167 17.76 -5.39 8.53
C LEU A 167 16.23 -5.26 8.33
N ARG A 168 15.79 -4.54 7.29
CA ARG A 168 14.35 -4.37 6.98
C ARG A 168 13.67 -5.70 6.67
N SER A 169 14.33 -6.56 5.90
CA SER A 169 13.89 -7.94 5.66
C SER A 169 13.82 -8.77 6.95
N ALA A 170 14.81 -8.66 7.85
CA ALA A 170 14.76 -9.32 9.15
C ALA A 170 13.52 -8.91 9.97
N PHE A 171 13.21 -7.61 10.03
CA PHE A 171 12.03 -7.12 10.75
C PHE A 171 10.71 -7.47 10.04
N TYR A 172 10.68 -7.45 8.70
CA TYR A 172 9.53 -7.87 7.90
C TYR A 172 9.21 -9.36 8.07
N VAL A 173 10.19 -10.24 7.82
CA VAL A 173 10.03 -11.70 7.99
C VAL A 173 9.77 -12.02 9.47
N GLY A 174 10.39 -11.27 10.39
CA GLY A 174 10.11 -11.29 11.82
C GLY A 174 8.66 -10.97 12.18
N TYR A 175 8.05 -9.94 11.57
CA TYR A 175 6.67 -9.51 11.82
C TYR A 175 5.65 -10.61 11.48
N TYR A 176 5.82 -11.28 10.35
CA TYR A 176 4.86 -12.30 9.89
C TYR A 176 5.09 -13.71 10.47
N ASN A 177 6.28 -14.03 10.99
CA ASN A 177 6.62 -15.41 11.40
C ASN A 177 7.00 -15.50 12.89
N ASN A 178 6.26 -16.31 13.65
CA ASN A 178 6.32 -16.26 15.12
C ASN A 178 7.58 -16.90 15.73
N GLU A 179 8.30 -17.77 15.01
CA GLU A 179 9.60 -18.27 15.50
C GLU A 179 10.71 -17.21 15.47
N LEU A 180 10.45 -16.07 14.81
CA LEU A 180 11.31 -14.89 14.77
C LEU A 180 10.71 -13.72 15.58
N SER A 181 9.77 -13.99 16.50
CA SER A 181 9.01 -12.99 17.26
C SER A 181 9.84 -11.90 17.94
N TYR A 182 11.09 -12.20 18.32
CA TYR A 182 11.98 -11.23 18.94
C TYR A 182 12.37 -10.06 18.01
N LEU A 183 12.23 -10.24 16.68
CA LEU A 183 12.42 -9.20 15.67
C LEU A 183 11.18 -8.28 15.53
N LYS A 184 10.10 -8.55 16.26
CA LYS A 184 8.97 -7.63 16.46
C LYS A 184 9.15 -6.74 17.71
N GLU A 185 10.08 -7.08 18.61
CA GLU A 185 10.24 -6.36 19.87
C GLU A 185 10.90 -4.98 19.64
N ARG A 186 10.24 -3.91 20.08
CA ARG A 186 10.80 -2.54 20.07
C ARG A 186 12.16 -2.45 20.78
N SER A 187 12.35 -3.23 21.86
CA SER A 187 13.63 -3.37 22.57
C SER A 187 14.79 -3.89 21.68
N PHE A 188 14.46 -4.65 20.62
CA PHE A 188 15.43 -5.11 19.63
C PHE A 188 15.55 -4.12 18.46
N HIS A 189 14.46 -3.48 18.04
CA HIS A 189 14.48 -2.40 17.05
C HIS A 189 15.37 -1.22 17.49
N ASP A 190 15.24 -0.80 18.76
CA ASP A 190 15.99 0.31 19.36
C ASP A 190 17.52 0.11 19.29
N LYS A 191 18.01 -1.12 19.05
CA LYS A 191 19.43 -1.40 18.76
C LYS A 191 19.92 -0.76 17.47
N CYS A 192 19.03 -0.38 16.55
CA CYS A 192 19.37 0.36 15.35
C CYS A 192 19.66 1.85 15.64
N LEU A 193 19.21 2.41 16.78
CA LEU A 193 19.39 3.83 17.11
C LEU A 193 20.85 4.29 17.12
N PRO A 194 21.84 3.55 17.69
CA PRO A 194 23.26 3.91 17.59
C PRO A 194 23.80 3.92 16.15
N ALA A 195 23.28 3.06 15.27
CA ALA A 195 23.68 3.01 13.86
C ALA A 195 23.06 4.16 13.06
N LEU A 196 21.77 4.43 13.26
CA LEU A 196 21.08 5.62 12.74
C LEU A 196 21.80 6.90 13.15
N LYS A 197 22.07 7.09 14.44
CA LYS A 197 22.83 8.25 14.96
C LYS A 197 24.25 8.33 14.40
N ALA A 198 24.89 7.21 14.06
CA ALA A 198 26.20 7.20 13.43
C ALA A 198 26.17 7.61 11.95
N ILE A 199 25.13 7.22 11.20
CA ILE A 199 24.86 7.71 9.83
C ILE A 199 24.58 9.22 9.87
N ALA A 200 23.66 9.64 10.73
CA ALA A 200 23.16 11.01 10.82
C ALA A 200 24.20 12.04 11.31
N LYS A 201 25.22 11.60 12.06
CA LYS A 201 26.34 12.44 12.51
C LYS A 201 27.48 12.56 11.50
N ASN A 202 27.41 11.87 10.36
CA ASN A 202 28.40 12.00 9.29
C ASN A 202 28.17 13.33 8.52
N PRO A 203 29.20 14.16 8.28
CA PRO A 203 29.08 15.39 7.47
C PRO A 203 28.51 15.20 6.06
N ASN A 204 28.52 13.97 5.53
CA ASN A 204 27.94 13.62 4.22
C ASN A 204 26.43 13.33 4.27
N PHE A 205 25.78 13.35 5.45
CA PHE A 205 24.33 13.15 5.61
C PHE A 205 23.53 14.41 5.23
N THR A 206 23.39 14.61 3.92
CA THR A 206 22.78 15.79 3.26
C THR A 206 22.37 15.37 1.84
N LEU A 207 21.40 16.04 1.22
CA LEU A 207 21.07 15.78 -0.19
C LEU A 207 22.20 16.30 -1.10
N GLY A 208 22.55 15.56 -2.15
CA GLY A 208 23.75 15.90 -2.92
C GLY A 208 24.01 14.98 -4.10
N THR A 209 24.96 14.06 -3.91
CA THR A 209 25.24 12.99 -4.89
C THR A 209 24.24 11.83 -4.76
N ALA A 210 24.22 10.93 -5.75
CA ALA A 210 23.39 9.72 -5.71
C ALA A 210 23.70 8.82 -4.49
N GLU A 211 24.96 8.76 -4.06
CA GLU A 211 25.37 8.00 -2.87
C GLU A 211 24.79 8.60 -1.59
N GLN A 212 24.76 9.93 -1.47
CA GLN A 212 24.18 10.61 -0.31
C GLN A 212 22.66 10.52 -0.31
N ASP A 213 22.01 10.81 -1.44
CA ASP A 213 20.55 10.67 -1.60
C ASP A 213 20.10 9.25 -1.24
N ARG A 214 20.85 8.21 -1.66
CA ARG A 214 20.62 6.81 -1.28
C ARG A 214 20.76 6.56 0.23
N VAL A 215 21.81 7.07 0.88
CA VAL A 215 22.00 6.92 2.34
C VAL A 215 20.87 7.61 3.11
N VAL A 216 20.42 8.78 2.66
CA VAL A 216 19.30 9.51 3.26
C VAL A 216 17.98 8.76 3.08
N ALA A 217 17.72 8.17 1.91
CA ALA A 217 16.56 7.30 1.70
C ALA A 217 16.61 6.03 2.58
N ALA A 218 17.77 5.37 2.65
CA ALA A 218 18.00 4.19 3.47
C ALA A 218 17.82 4.46 4.98
N TYR A 219 18.17 5.68 5.45
CA TYR A 219 17.92 6.12 6.82
C TYR A 219 16.42 6.16 7.17
N GLY A 220 15.60 6.79 6.31
CA GLY A 220 14.14 6.81 6.49
C GLY A 220 13.51 5.41 6.44
N LYS A 221 13.90 4.62 5.43
CA LYS A 221 13.51 3.21 5.27
C LYS A 221 13.83 2.34 6.50
N LEU A 222 14.99 2.54 7.15
CA LEU A 222 15.35 1.78 8.35
C LEU A 222 14.51 2.21 9.56
N ILE A 223 14.26 3.50 9.75
CA ILE A 223 13.37 3.98 10.82
C ILE A 223 11.99 3.33 10.69
N GLY A 224 11.40 3.35 9.49
CA GLY A 224 10.07 2.77 9.22
C GLY A 224 9.95 1.25 9.36
N ASN A 225 11.05 0.53 9.60
CA ASN A 225 11.03 -0.91 9.88
C ASN A 225 11.66 -1.28 11.23
N ALA A 226 12.20 -0.30 11.97
CA ALA A 226 12.79 -0.48 13.28
C ALA A 226 12.22 0.55 14.26
N SER A 227 12.91 1.68 14.44
CA SER A 227 12.64 2.61 15.53
C SER A 227 13.26 3.97 15.28
N SER A 228 12.59 5.03 15.73
CA SER A 228 13.17 6.35 15.98
C SER A 228 13.18 6.70 17.47
N ASP A 229 13.89 7.78 17.76
CA ASP A 229 13.82 8.57 18.98
C ASP A 229 13.88 10.07 18.65
N THR A 230 13.82 10.94 19.66
CA THR A 230 13.89 12.39 19.44
C THR A 230 15.15 12.84 18.70
N GLU A 231 16.31 12.22 18.98
CA GLU A 231 17.60 12.60 18.41
C GLU A 231 17.68 12.23 16.91
N THR A 232 17.24 11.03 16.55
CA THR A 232 17.21 10.54 15.16
C THR A 232 16.21 11.30 14.28
N ILE A 233 15.06 11.71 14.81
CA ILE A 233 14.13 12.60 14.08
C ILE A 233 14.74 14.00 13.90
N GLN A 234 15.35 14.58 14.93
CA GLN A 234 15.92 15.93 14.84
C GLN A 234 17.06 16.03 13.82
N TYR A 235 17.83 14.96 13.56
CA TYR A 235 18.81 14.97 12.48
C TYR A 235 18.20 15.06 11.07
N ALA A 236 16.98 14.55 10.86
CA ALA A 236 16.29 14.63 9.58
C ALA A 236 15.87 16.08 9.22
N VAL A 237 15.72 16.96 10.21
CA VAL A 237 15.29 18.37 10.03
C VAL A 237 16.19 19.11 9.04
N ASN A 238 17.51 18.95 9.15
CA ASN A 238 18.44 19.64 8.26
C ASN A 238 18.29 19.18 6.79
N VAL A 239 17.94 17.91 6.57
CA VAL A 239 17.71 17.33 5.24
C VAL A 239 16.41 17.86 4.64
N LEU A 240 15.31 17.85 5.41
CA LEU A 240 14.03 18.43 4.98
C LEU A 240 14.18 19.93 4.71
N LYS A 241 14.84 20.67 5.60
CA LYS A 241 15.10 22.10 5.44
C LYS A 241 15.90 22.38 4.18
N GLN A 242 16.97 21.62 3.92
CA GLN A 242 17.75 21.73 2.69
C GLN A 242 16.87 21.51 1.45
N TYR A 243 15.98 20.50 1.47
CA TYR A 243 15.07 20.26 0.35
C TYR A 243 14.07 21.40 0.14
N ASN A 244 13.45 21.89 1.20
CA ASN A 244 12.50 23.01 1.17
C ASN A 244 13.16 24.31 0.70
N ASP A 245 14.40 24.58 1.13
CA ASP A 245 15.18 25.76 0.74
C ASP A 245 15.67 25.68 -0.73
N ASN A 246 15.75 24.47 -1.32
CA ASN A 246 16.20 24.23 -2.71
C ASN A 246 15.08 23.67 -3.61
N LEU A 247 13.82 23.81 -3.20
CA LEU A 247 12.68 23.08 -3.76
C LEU A 247 12.53 23.23 -5.28
N SER A 248 12.73 24.44 -5.81
CA SER A 248 12.68 24.76 -7.24
C SER A 248 13.65 23.93 -8.11
N THR A 249 14.76 23.45 -7.52
CA THR A 249 15.75 22.60 -8.18
C THR A 249 15.55 21.12 -7.83
N TYR A 250 15.10 20.81 -6.61
CA TYR A 250 15.06 19.44 -6.10
C TYR A 250 13.74 18.71 -6.37
N VAL A 251 12.64 19.41 -6.63
CA VAL A 251 11.30 18.80 -6.77
C VAL A 251 11.18 17.85 -7.98
N SER A 252 11.88 18.16 -9.07
CA SER A 252 11.98 17.32 -10.27
C SER A 252 13.02 16.20 -10.16
N ASN A 253 13.83 16.17 -9.10
CA ASN A 253 14.83 15.13 -8.89
C ASN A 253 14.24 13.93 -8.13
N TYR A 254 14.12 12.79 -8.82
CA TYR A 254 13.51 11.59 -8.23
C TYR A 254 14.26 11.04 -7.00
N ALA A 255 15.59 11.03 -6.99
CA ALA A 255 16.35 10.50 -5.85
C ALA A 255 16.16 11.37 -4.59
N LYS A 256 16.19 12.70 -4.75
CA LYS A 256 15.98 13.65 -3.64
C LYS A 256 14.55 13.63 -3.11
N GLY A 257 13.56 13.57 -4.00
CA GLY A 257 12.16 13.40 -3.60
C GLY A 257 11.90 12.06 -2.90
N GLN A 258 12.58 10.98 -3.30
CA GLN A 258 12.50 9.68 -2.61
C GLN A 258 13.09 9.79 -1.19
N ALA A 259 14.29 10.37 -1.07
CA ALA A 259 14.97 10.52 0.21
C ALA A 259 14.13 11.28 1.26
N ILE A 260 13.42 12.33 0.86
CA ILE A 260 12.48 13.06 1.74
C ILE A 260 11.20 12.26 2.03
N TYR A 261 10.62 11.60 1.01
CA TYR A 261 9.42 10.77 1.19
C TYR A 261 9.66 9.63 2.19
N GLU A 262 10.75 8.87 2.03
CA GLU A 262 11.12 7.76 2.91
C GLU A 262 11.39 8.22 4.36
N ILE A 263 11.95 9.42 4.54
CA ILE A 263 12.17 10.00 5.88
C ILE A 263 10.85 10.35 6.55
N ILE A 264 9.96 11.08 5.87
CA ILE A 264 8.69 11.52 6.49
C ILE A 264 7.80 10.29 6.76
N LYS A 265 7.72 9.38 5.78
CA LYS A 265 6.97 8.13 5.88
C LYS A 265 7.51 7.20 6.96
N GLY A 266 8.82 6.96 7.00
CA GLY A 266 9.41 6.08 8.00
C GLY A 266 9.21 6.59 9.42
N ILE A 267 9.35 7.91 9.63
CA ILE A 267 9.15 8.54 10.94
C ILE A 267 7.68 8.50 11.38
N ASP A 268 6.71 8.81 10.50
CA ASP A 268 5.30 8.64 10.86
C ASP A 268 4.96 7.16 11.12
N TYR A 269 5.41 6.23 10.28
CA TYR A 269 5.10 4.81 10.45
C TYR A 269 5.60 4.25 11.80
N ASP A 270 6.83 4.59 12.22
CA ASP A 270 7.35 4.23 13.56
C ASP A 270 6.48 4.81 14.68
N ILE A 271 6.20 6.10 14.63
CA ILE A 271 5.42 6.82 15.65
C ILE A 271 4.02 6.22 15.79
N GLN A 272 3.34 5.94 14.67
CA GLN A 272 1.97 5.46 14.66
C GLN A 272 1.88 3.97 15.04
N SER A 273 2.87 3.16 14.64
CA SER A 273 3.02 1.78 15.14
C SER A 273 3.22 1.77 16.65
N TYR A 274 4.06 2.67 17.19
CA TYR A 274 4.24 2.81 18.63
C TYR A 274 2.95 3.22 19.36
N LEU A 275 2.13 4.12 18.80
CA LEU A 275 0.81 4.43 19.36
C LEU A 275 -0.10 3.19 19.39
N GLN A 276 -0.13 2.41 18.31
CA GLN A 276 -0.94 1.19 18.19
C GLN A 276 -0.50 0.11 19.18
N ASP A 277 0.80 -0.19 19.25
CA ASP A 277 1.34 -1.24 20.12
C ASP A 277 1.23 -0.89 21.62
N THR A 278 1.34 0.40 21.96
CA THR A 278 1.32 0.85 23.38
C THR A 278 -0.02 1.40 23.85
N ASN A 279 -0.98 1.63 22.94
CA ASN A 279 -2.27 2.29 23.18
C ASN A 279 -2.18 3.69 23.83
N LYS A 280 -1.00 4.32 23.78
CA LYS A 280 -0.73 5.65 24.34
C LYS A 280 -1.38 6.76 23.52
N GLN A 281 -1.63 7.89 24.19
CA GLN A 281 -1.92 9.15 23.53
C GLN A 281 -0.62 9.86 23.08
N PRO A 282 -0.67 10.73 22.05
CA PRO A 282 0.52 11.42 21.54
C PRO A 282 1.36 12.12 22.62
N ASN A 283 0.71 12.75 23.60
CA ASN A 283 1.33 13.45 24.73
C ASN A 283 2.00 12.54 25.78
N GLU A 284 1.85 11.22 25.69
CA GLU A 284 2.49 10.22 26.55
C GLU A 284 3.72 9.55 25.88
N THR A 285 4.05 10.01 24.66
CA THR A 285 5.19 9.52 23.87
C THR A 285 6.46 10.32 24.10
N MET A 286 7.60 9.77 23.70
CA MET A 286 8.89 10.43 23.84
C MET A 286 9.06 11.67 22.93
N TRP A 287 8.27 11.77 21.86
CA TRP A 287 8.42 12.79 20.80
C TRP A 287 7.63 14.08 21.04
N TYR A 288 6.56 14.03 21.84
CA TYR A 288 5.65 15.17 22.05
C TYR A 288 6.38 16.44 22.52
N GLY A 289 6.16 17.55 21.81
CA GLY A 289 6.78 18.85 22.08
C GLY A 289 8.30 18.89 21.87
N LYS A 290 8.90 17.85 21.25
CA LYS A 290 10.35 17.74 21.02
C LYS A 290 10.73 17.49 19.57
N ILE A 291 9.75 17.32 18.66
CA ILE A 291 9.98 17.17 17.22
C ILE A 291 9.37 18.33 16.40
N ASP A 292 9.02 19.44 17.06
CA ASP A 292 8.37 20.61 16.47
C ASP A 292 9.07 21.13 15.20
N ASN A 293 10.41 21.15 15.18
CA ASN A 293 11.18 21.57 13.99
C ASN A 293 10.94 20.66 12.78
N PHE A 294 10.85 19.34 12.99
CA PHE A 294 10.57 18.37 11.94
C PHE A 294 9.14 18.54 11.41
N ILE A 295 8.17 18.67 12.32
CA ILE A 295 6.77 18.94 11.98
C ILE A 295 6.66 20.26 11.20
N ASN A 296 7.39 21.31 11.58
CA ASN A 296 7.33 22.59 10.88
C ASN A 296 8.00 22.56 9.49
N GLU A 297 9.03 21.74 9.27
CA GLU A 297 9.55 21.50 7.91
C GLU A 297 8.60 20.63 7.05
N VAL A 298 7.83 19.71 7.65
CA VAL A 298 6.71 19.03 6.96
C VAL A 298 5.56 20.01 6.65
N ASN A 299 5.25 20.94 7.56
CA ASN A 299 4.25 21.98 7.34
C ASN A 299 4.65 22.95 6.21
N ARG A 300 5.94 23.24 6.03
CA ARG A 300 6.45 24.00 4.86
C ARG A 300 6.14 23.28 3.55
N ILE A 301 6.24 21.95 3.52
CA ILE A 301 5.87 21.13 2.35
C ILE A 301 4.36 21.20 2.08
N ALA A 302 3.54 21.20 3.13
CA ALA A 302 2.08 21.31 3.03
C ALA A 302 1.58 22.69 2.51
N LEU A 303 2.44 23.71 2.47
CA LEU A 303 2.10 25.10 2.18
C LEU A 303 3.02 25.74 1.11
N VAL A 304 3.52 24.94 0.17
CA VAL A 304 4.46 25.35 -0.92
C VAL A 304 3.91 26.44 -1.84
N GLY A 305 2.60 26.70 -1.84
CA GLY A 305 1.96 27.66 -2.75
C GLY A 305 1.36 26.97 -3.96
N ASN A 306 1.81 27.32 -5.17
CA ASN A 306 1.20 26.84 -6.42
C ASN A 306 1.42 25.33 -6.65
N ILE A 307 0.37 24.63 -7.10
CA ILE A 307 0.44 23.23 -7.55
C ILE A 307 1.08 23.18 -8.96
N THR A 308 1.99 22.24 -9.17
CA THR A 308 2.53 21.84 -10.48
C THR A 308 2.54 20.31 -10.58
N ASN A 309 2.77 19.77 -11.77
CA ASN A 309 2.83 18.32 -11.99
C ASN A 309 3.97 17.66 -11.19
N GLU A 310 5.08 18.39 -11.00
CA GLU A 310 6.26 17.93 -10.27
C GLU A 310 6.05 17.96 -8.75
N ASN A 311 5.23 18.89 -8.23
CA ASN A 311 5.07 19.11 -6.79
C ASN A 311 3.74 18.61 -6.20
N GLY A 312 2.74 18.27 -7.02
CA GLY A 312 1.40 17.90 -6.52
C GLY A 312 1.40 16.70 -5.57
N TRP A 313 2.19 15.65 -5.89
CA TRP A 313 2.40 14.52 -4.98
C TRP A 313 3.03 14.97 -3.66
N LEU A 314 4.04 15.84 -3.71
CA LEU A 314 4.78 16.32 -2.55
C LEU A 314 3.85 17.09 -1.60
N ILE A 315 3.02 17.99 -2.16
CA ILE A 315 2.02 18.77 -1.41
C ILE A 315 0.99 17.84 -0.73
N ASN A 316 0.45 16.86 -1.47
CA ASN A 316 -0.48 15.87 -0.90
C ASN A 316 0.13 15.17 0.32
N ASN A 317 1.38 14.69 0.21
CA ASN A 317 2.07 14.06 1.33
C ASN A 317 2.35 15.04 2.48
N GLY A 318 2.73 16.28 2.18
CA GLY A 318 2.94 17.33 3.19
C GLY A 318 1.69 17.54 4.04
N ILE A 319 0.52 17.69 3.41
CA ILE A 319 -0.77 17.87 4.10
C ILE A 319 -1.14 16.60 4.89
N TYR A 320 -0.95 15.41 4.29
CA TYR A 320 -1.20 14.11 4.95
C TYR A 320 -0.42 13.98 6.26
N TYR A 321 0.90 14.19 6.20
CA TYR A 321 1.77 14.07 7.36
C TYR A 321 1.67 15.24 8.35
N ALA A 322 1.38 16.46 7.90
CA ALA A 322 1.06 17.59 8.79
C ALA A 322 -0.15 17.27 9.69
N GLY A 323 -1.17 16.57 9.16
CA GLY A 323 -2.34 16.16 9.93
C GLY A 323 -2.06 15.07 10.96
N ARG A 324 -1.23 14.10 10.60
CA ARG A 324 -0.90 12.94 11.46
C ARG A 324 0.12 13.31 12.53
N LEU A 325 1.21 13.98 12.15
CA LEU A 325 2.29 14.38 13.04
C LEU A 325 1.97 15.63 13.86
N GLY A 326 1.06 16.49 13.41
CA GLY A 326 0.73 17.76 14.09
C GLY A 326 0.27 17.63 15.54
N LYS A 327 -0.24 16.45 15.94
CA LYS A 327 -0.60 16.11 17.33
C LYS A 327 0.59 15.97 18.28
N PHE A 328 1.81 15.81 17.75
CA PHE A 328 3.06 15.69 18.50
C PHE A 328 3.81 17.02 18.65
N HIS A 329 3.31 18.09 18.02
CA HIS A 329 3.84 19.44 18.16
C HIS A 329 3.44 20.04 19.52
N SER A 330 4.28 20.90 20.13
CA SER A 330 3.98 21.50 21.45
C SER A 330 2.63 22.22 21.52
N ASN A 331 2.28 22.98 20.47
CA ASN A 331 0.90 23.31 20.12
C ASN A 331 0.27 22.15 19.34
N SER A 332 -0.56 21.35 20.00
CA SER A 332 -1.24 20.16 19.44
C SER A 332 -2.25 20.47 18.32
N ASN A 333 -2.70 21.72 18.19
CA ASN A 333 -3.56 22.17 17.09
C ASN A 333 -2.75 22.54 15.83
N LYS A 334 -1.42 22.45 15.81
CA LYS A 334 -0.60 22.94 14.69
C LYS A 334 -0.89 22.23 13.36
N GLY A 335 -1.18 20.93 13.39
CA GLY A 335 -1.60 20.20 12.19
C GLY A 335 -2.94 20.70 11.63
N LEU A 336 -3.91 20.98 12.50
CA LEU A 336 -5.21 21.54 12.13
C LEU A 336 -5.11 22.96 11.56
N GLU A 337 -4.24 23.79 12.16
CA GLU A 337 -3.92 25.14 11.70
C GLU A 337 -3.42 25.12 10.25
N VAL A 338 -2.44 24.24 9.96
CA VAL A 338 -1.80 24.07 8.65
C VAL A 338 -2.74 23.44 7.62
N ILE A 339 -3.54 22.45 8.03
CA ILE A 339 -4.59 21.86 7.16
C ILE A 339 -5.66 22.88 6.78
N THR A 340 -6.08 23.73 7.71
CA THR A 340 -7.07 24.80 7.44
C THR A 340 -6.50 25.86 6.49
N GLN A 341 -5.20 26.17 6.62
CA GLN A 341 -4.48 27.01 5.65
C GLN A 341 -4.41 26.32 4.27
N ALA A 342 -4.07 25.04 4.20
CA ALA A 342 -4.02 24.28 2.95
C ALA A 342 -5.39 24.22 2.23
N MET A 343 -6.50 23.99 2.96
CA MET A 343 -7.87 24.06 2.41
C MET A 343 -8.22 25.43 1.81
N SER A 344 -7.56 26.50 2.28
CA SER A 344 -7.78 27.88 1.84
C SER A 344 -6.83 28.31 0.73
N LEU A 345 -5.65 27.70 0.67
CA LEU A 345 -4.57 27.94 -0.31
C LEU A 345 -4.82 27.20 -1.64
N TYR A 346 -5.32 25.97 -1.57
CA TYR A 346 -5.47 25.10 -2.72
C TYR A 346 -6.86 25.18 -3.37
N PRO A 347 -6.96 25.04 -4.71
CA PRO A 347 -8.25 25.08 -5.40
C PRO A 347 -9.25 24.08 -4.82
N ARG A 348 -10.49 24.52 -4.62
CA ARG A 348 -11.56 23.69 -4.06
C ARG A 348 -11.76 22.43 -4.92
N LEU A 349 -11.92 21.27 -4.27
CA LEU A 349 -12.01 19.96 -4.91
C LEU A 349 -10.76 19.53 -5.72
N SER A 350 -9.59 20.15 -5.50
CA SER A 350 -8.30 19.58 -5.93
C SER A 350 -7.85 18.44 -5.01
N GLY A 351 -6.86 17.65 -5.44
CA GLY A 351 -6.22 16.61 -4.60
C GLY A 351 -5.78 17.13 -3.22
N PRO A 352 -4.97 18.21 -3.14
CA PRO A 352 -4.60 18.83 -1.86
C PRO A 352 -5.79 19.23 -0.99
N TYR A 353 -6.87 19.73 -1.59
CA TYR A 353 -8.09 20.09 -0.88
C TYR A 353 -8.79 18.86 -0.28
N PHE A 354 -8.90 17.75 -1.02
CA PHE A 354 -9.47 16.50 -0.49
C PHE A 354 -8.62 15.92 0.65
N VAL A 355 -7.29 15.84 0.48
CA VAL A 355 -6.38 15.35 1.53
C VAL A 355 -6.51 16.21 2.80
N ALA A 356 -6.62 17.54 2.66
CA ALA A 356 -6.80 18.43 3.79
C ALA A 356 -8.14 18.18 4.54
N VAL A 357 -9.25 18.05 3.82
CA VAL A 357 -10.57 17.73 4.40
C VAL A 357 -10.58 16.34 5.06
N GLU A 358 -9.95 15.36 4.43
CA GLU A 358 -9.81 13.99 4.93
C GLU A 358 -9.00 13.93 6.22
N GLN A 359 -7.87 14.62 6.29
CA GLN A 359 -7.05 14.70 7.50
C GLN A 359 -7.76 15.51 8.60
N MET A 360 -8.48 16.57 8.26
CA MET A 360 -9.33 17.29 9.21
C MET A 360 -10.40 16.37 9.81
N LYS A 361 -11.03 15.51 8.99
CA LYS A 361 -12.03 14.54 9.47
C LYS A 361 -11.43 13.44 10.34
N THR A 362 -10.34 12.84 9.87
CA THR A 362 -9.69 11.66 10.47
C THR A 362 -8.93 12.01 11.74
N ASN A 363 -8.17 13.11 11.72
CA ASN A 363 -7.29 13.49 12.84
C ASN A 363 -7.91 14.52 13.80
N TYR A 364 -8.84 15.37 13.34
CA TYR A 364 -9.36 16.51 14.10
C TYR A 364 -10.91 16.57 14.16
N GLY A 365 -11.59 15.45 13.93
CA GLY A 365 -13.04 15.30 14.11
C GLY A 365 -13.94 15.92 13.03
N GLY A 366 -13.36 16.60 12.03
CA GLY A 366 -14.10 17.23 10.93
C GLY A 366 -14.58 18.65 11.23
N LYS A 367 -13.80 19.41 11.99
CA LYS A 367 -13.95 20.86 12.15
C LYS A 367 -12.68 21.58 11.73
N ASP A 368 -12.80 22.77 11.16
CA ASP A 368 -11.65 23.62 10.85
C ASP A 368 -11.06 24.28 12.12
N TYR A 369 -9.93 24.98 11.96
CA TYR A 369 -9.26 25.69 13.07
C TYR A 369 -10.14 26.79 13.73
N SER A 370 -11.17 27.28 13.04
CA SER A 370 -12.16 28.23 13.56
C SER A 370 -13.37 27.53 14.23
N GLY A 371 -13.43 26.20 14.19
CA GLY A 371 -14.51 25.38 14.74
C GLY A 371 -15.69 25.10 13.80
N ASN A 372 -15.64 25.54 12.54
CA ASN A 372 -16.68 25.28 11.55
C ASN A 372 -16.69 23.81 11.15
N ALA A 373 -17.87 23.18 11.06
CA ALA A 373 -17.99 21.79 10.62
C ALA A 373 -17.71 21.66 9.11
N VAL A 374 -16.85 20.71 8.73
CA VAL A 374 -16.50 20.43 7.33
C VAL A 374 -17.07 19.07 6.92
N ASP A 375 -18.07 19.11 6.04
CA ASP A 375 -18.78 17.93 5.55
C ASP A 375 -18.02 17.23 4.42
N LEU A 376 -17.17 16.26 4.80
CA LEU A 376 -16.44 15.40 3.87
C LEU A 376 -17.37 14.61 2.93
N GLN A 377 -18.57 14.20 3.36
CA GLN A 377 -19.48 13.43 2.50
C GLN A 377 -20.02 14.32 1.39
N LYS A 378 -20.53 15.52 1.72
CA LYS A 378 -20.95 16.52 0.74
C LYS A 378 -19.81 16.90 -0.22
N ILE A 379 -18.61 17.10 0.31
CA ILE A 379 -17.42 17.44 -0.49
C ILE A 379 -17.04 16.31 -1.46
N ARG A 380 -17.12 15.04 -1.04
CA ARG A 380 -16.94 13.88 -1.94
C ARG A 380 -18.01 13.85 -3.04
N GLU A 381 -19.28 14.06 -2.71
CA GLU A 381 -20.36 14.03 -3.71
C GLU A 381 -20.29 15.21 -4.70
N GLU A 382 -19.82 16.38 -4.26
CA GLU A 382 -19.49 17.49 -5.15
C GLU A 382 -18.28 17.15 -6.05
N GLY A 383 -17.26 16.49 -5.49
CA GLY A 383 -16.11 15.97 -6.24
C GLY A 383 -16.50 14.96 -7.33
N LYS A 384 -17.37 13.99 -7.00
CA LYS A 384 -17.91 13.03 -7.96
C LYS A 384 -18.64 13.75 -9.10
N ARG A 385 -19.46 14.76 -8.80
CA ARG A 385 -20.14 15.58 -9.83
C ARG A 385 -19.16 16.41 -10.69
N GLN A 386 -18.02 16.85 -10.13
CA GLN A 386 -17.00 17.59 -10.89
C GLN A 386 -16.18 16.69 -11.83
N TYR A 387 -15.73 15.53 -11.35
CA TYR A 387 -14.83 14.65 -12.10
C TYR A 387 -15.54 13.56 -12.92
N LEU A 388 -16.81 13.28 -12.62
CA LEU A 388 -17.65 12.30 -13.33
C LEU A 388 -19.01 12.93 -13.71
N PRO A 389 -19.05 14.08 -14.41
CA PRO A 389 -20.28 14.84 -14.66
C PRO A 389 -21.27 14.17 -15.63
N LYS A 390 -20.82 13.21 -16.45
CA LYS A 390 -21.67 12.51 -17.43
C LYS A 390 -22.15 11.17 -16.87
N THR A 391 -23.38 10.78 -17.23
CA THR A 391 -23.90 9.44 -16.99
C THR A 391 -24.56 8.91 -18.26
N TYR A 392 -24.26 7.66 -18.61
CA TYR A 392 -24.86 6.93 -19.73
C TYR A 392 -25.43 5.61 -19.20
N THR A 393 -26.65 5.28 -19.59
CA THR A 393 -27.38 4.09 -19.11
C THR A 393 -27.78 3.21 -20.27
N PHE A 394 -27.61 1.89 -20.10
CA PHE A 394 -27.98 0.85 -21.06
C PHE A 394 -28.74 -0.28 -20.34
N ASP A 395 -29.32 -1.19 -21.11
CA ASP A 395 -30.01 -2.40 -20.61
C ASP A 395 -31.03 -2.09 -19.49
N ASP A 396 -31.93 -1.13 -19.74
CA ASP A 396 -32.99 -0.67 -18.82
C ASP A 396 -32.52 -0.23 -17.41
N GLY A 397 -31.22 -0.04 -17.21
CA GLY A 397 -30.61 0.35 -15.94
C GLY A 397 -29.50 -0.59 -15.46
N SER A 398 -29.38 -1.81 -15.99
CA SER A 398 -28.42 -2.79 -15.47
C SER A 398 -26.95 -2.54 -15.88
N ILE A 399 -26.68 -1.58 -16.78
CA ILE A 399 -25.33 -1.09 -17.07
C ILE A 399 -25.30 0.45 -17.05
N VAL A 400 -24.49 1.03 -16.17
CA VAL A 400 -24.40 2.49 -15.94
C VAL A 400 -22.96 2.98 -16.00
N PHE A 401 -22.61 3.76 -17.01
CA PHE A 401 -21.32 4.44 -17.10
C PHE A 401 -21.40 5.84 -16.48
N LYS A 402 -20.51 6.17 -15.53
CA LYS A 402 -20.31 7.51 -14.94
C LYS A 402 -18.93 8.00 -15.37
N THR A 403 -18.85 9.12 -16.10
CA THR A 403 -17.62 9.46 -16.84
C THR A 403 -17.22 10.92 -16.70
N GLY A 404 -15.91 11.15 -16.82
CA GLY A 404 -15.33 12.46 -17.09
C GLY A 404 -15.88 13.10 -18.37
N ASP A 405 -15.69 14.42 -18.47
CA ASP A 405 -16.22 15.27 -19.55
C ASP A 405 -15.52 15.06 -20.91
N LYS A 406 -14.26 14.59 -20.91
CA LYS A 406 -13.43 14.37 -22.11
C LYS A 406 -13.55 12.95 -22.66
N VAL A 407 -14.11 12.00 -21.89
CA VAL A 407 -14.42 10.65 -22.37
C VAL A 407 -15.52 10.76 -23.45
N THR A 408 -15.30 10.11 -24.60
CA THR A 408 -16.18 10.25 -25.77
C THR A 408 -17.32 9.23 -25.75
N GLU A 409 -18.52 9.65 -26.18
CA GLU A 409 -19.69 8.78 -26.26
C GLU A 409 -19.47 7.58 -27.21
N GLU A 410 -18.68 7.76 -28.26
CA GLU A 410 -18.26 6.68 -29.15
C GLU A 410 -17.47 5.59 -28.39
N LYS A 411 -16.55 5.99 -27.49
CA LYS A 411 -15.82 5.04 -26.64
C LYS A 411 -16.77 4.31 -25.70
N ILE A 412 -17.73 5.01 -25.07
CA ILE A 412 -18.72 4.36 -24.18
C ILE A 412 -19.56 3.32 -24.93
N LYS A 413 -19.99 3.63 -26.17
CA LYS A 413 -20.70 2.66 -27.02
C LYS A 413 -19.83 1.46 -27.40
N LYS A 414 -18.53 1.67 -27.66
CA LYS A 414 -17.58 0.57 -27.90
C LYS A 414 -17.40 -0.33 -26.68
N LEU A 415 -17.26 0.25 -25.48
CA LEU A 415 -17.19 -0.51 -24.23
C LEU A 415 -18.46 -1.34 -24.00
N TYR A 416 -19.65 -0.75 -24.19
CA TYR A 416 -20.92 -1.49 -24.10
C TYR A 416 -20.95 -2.72 -25.02
N TRP A 417 -20.57 -2.58 -26.30
CA TRP A 417 -20.54 -3.72 -27.22
C TRP A 417 -19.43 -4.73 -26.88
N ALA A 418 -18.26 -4.28 -26.43
CA ALA A 418 -17.19 -5.15 -25.96
C ALA A 418 -17.63 -6.05 -24.78
N ALA A 419 -18.41 -5.50 -23.84
CA ALA A 419 -18.99 -6.29 -22.75
C ALA A 419 -19.97 -7.37 -23.28
N LYS A 420 -20.76 -7.09 -24.32
CA LYS A 420 -21.64 -8.10 -24.94
C LYS A 420 -20.84 -9.22 -25.61
N GLU A 421 -19.75 -8.90 -26.30
CA GLU A 421 -18.88 -9.88 -26.97
C GLU A 421 -18.21 -10.82 -25.96
N VAL A 422 -17.66 -10.26 -24.87
CA VAL A 422 -17.02 -11.02 -23.78
C VAL A 422 -18.06 -11.87 -23.05
N LYS A 423 -19.20 -11.28 -22.64
CA LYS A 423 -20.31 -12.00 -21.98
C LYS A 423 -20.81 -13.18 -22.83
N ALA A 424 -20.90 -13.00 -24.15
CA ALA A 424 -21.29 -14.07 -25.07
C ALA A 424 -20.27 -15.22 -25.16
N GLN A 425 -18.96 -14.95 -25.07
CA GLN A 425 -17.96 -16.04 -25.01
C GLN A 425 -17.93 -16.70 -23.63
N TYR A 426 -18.05 -15.92 -22.56
CA TYR A 426 -18.08 -16.43 -21.19
C TYR A 426 -19.21 -17.45 -20.99
N HIS A 427 -20.45 -17.11 -21.37
CA HIS A 427 -21.58 -18.04 -21.27
C HIS A 427 -21.46 -19.27 -22.18
N ARG A 428 -20.78 -19.17 -23.34
CA ARG A 428 -20.49 -20.33 -24.21
C ARG A 428 -19.52 -21.32 -23.56
N VAL A 429 -18.56 -20.83 -22.76
CA VAL A 429 -17.55 -21.67 -22.09
C VAL A 429 -18.09 -22.22 -20.76
N ILE A 430 -18.79 -21.40 -19.98
CA ILE A 430 -19.29 -21.76 -18.64
C ILE A 430 -20.64 -22.50 -18.68
N GLY A 431 -21.43 -22.34 -19.74
CA GLY A 431 -22.72 -23.02 -19.91
C GLY A 431 -23.85 -22.50 -19.01
N ASN A 432 -23.62 -21.44 -18.24
CA ASN A 432 -24.60 -20.79 -17.38
C ASN A 432 -24.65 -19.28 -17.67
N ASP A 433 -25.86 -18.72 -17.77
CA ASP A 433 -26.18 -17.31 -17.96
C ASP A 433 -26.96 -16.67 -16.80
N LYS A 434 -27.30 -17.46 -15.78
CA LYS A 434 -28.01 -17.01 -14.57
C LYS A 434 -27.02 -16.62 -13.47
N ALA A 435 -27.31 -15.53 -12.77
CA ALA A 435 -26.61 -15.17 -11.54
C ALA A 435 -26.69 -16.34 -10.52
N LEU A 436 -25.60 -16.57 -9.79
CA LEU A 436 -25.53 -17.62 -8.77
C LEU A 436 -26.30 -17.22 -7.50
N GLU A 437 -26.32 -15.92 -7.21
CA GLU A 437 -26.97 -15.30 -6.06
C GLU A 437 -27.81 -14.10 -6.54
N PRO A 438 -29.10 -13.98 -6.15
CA PRO A 438 -29.96 -12.88 -6.60
C PRO A 438 -29.95 -11.69 -5.61
N GLY A 439 -29.97 -10.46 -6.13
CA GLY A 439 -30.01 -9.24 -5.32
C GLY A 439 -28.64 -8.73 -4.87
N ASN A 440 -27.56 -9.24 -5.46
CA ASN A 440 -26.20 -8.75 -5.23
C ASN A 440 -25.98 -7.41 -5.97
N ALA A 441 -24.93 -6.67 -5.58
CA ALA A 441 -24.71 -5.31 -6.08
C ALA A 441 -24.37 -5.25 -7.59
N ASP A 442 -23.95 -6.37 -8.19
CA ASP A 442 -23.62 -6.54 -9.61
C ASP A 442 -24.85 -6.77 -10.52
N ASP A 443 -26.06 -6.90 -9.96
CA ASP A 443 -27.33 -6.76 -10.71
C ASP A 443 -27.40 -5.41 -11.47
N VAL A 444 -26.62 -4.40 -11.03
CA VAL A 444 -26.35 -3.16 -11.76
C VAL A 444 -24.84 -2.92 -11.90
N LEU A 445 -24.28 -3.28 -13.06
CA LEU A 445 -22.88 -3.01 -13.38
C LEU A 445 -22.66 -1.50 -13.56
N THR A 446 -21.98 -0.88 -12.60
CA THR A 446 -21.54 0.51 -12.70
C THR A 446 -20.10 0.58 -13.22
N ILE A 447 -19.83 1.43 -14.20
CA ILE A 447 -18.48 1.70 -14.72
C ILE A 447 -18.13 3.16 -14.47
N VAL A 448 -17.07 3.43 -13.72
CA VAL A 448 -16.56 4.76 -13.41
C VAL A 448 -15.31 5.03 -14.25
N ILE A 449 -15.34 6.06 -15.12
CA ILE A 449 -14.24 6.38 -16.04
C ILE A 449 -13.79 7.84 -15.87
N TYR A 450 -12.67 8.05 -15.18
CA TYR A 450 -12.00 9.34 -15.09
C TYR A 450 -11.34 9.73 -16.42
N ASN A 451 -11.05 11.01 -16.66
CA ASN A 451 -10.52 11.47 -17.96
C ASN A 451 -9.07 11.05 -18.25
N ASN A 452 -8.28 10.75 -17.21
CA ASN A 452 -6.82 10.54 -17.26
C ASN A 452 -6.33 9.90 -15.94
N PRO A 453 -5.11 9.34 -15.89
CA PRO A 453 -4.55 8.74 -14.68
C PRO A 453 -4.35 9.72 -13.50
N ASP A 454 -4.26 11.03 -13.77
CA ASP A 454 -4.05 12.05 -12.72
C ASP A 454 -5.36 12.33 -11.96
N GLU A 455 -6.46 12.50 -12.70
CA GLU A 455 -7.83 12.56 -12.16
C GLU A 455 -8.23 11.23 -11.50
N TYR A 456 -7.73 10.08 -11.99
CA TYR A 456 -7.98 8.77 -11.37
C TYR A 456 -7.46 8.66 -9.94
N GLN A 457 -6.38 9.35 -9.57
CA GLN A 457 -5.86 9.32 -8.19
C GLN A 457 -6.90 9.80 -7.16
N LEU A 458 -7.84 10.65 -7.59
CA LEU A 458 -8.94 11.13 -6.74
C LEU A 458 -9.98 10.04 -6.43
N ASN A 459 -9.99 8.90 -7.13
CA ASN A 459 -10.85 7.77 -6.81
C ASN A 459 -10.62 7.29 -5.36
N ARG A 460 -9.39 7.39 -4.86
CA ARG A 460 -9.02 7.04 -3.48
C ARG A 460 -9.73 7.92 -2.45
N GLN A 461 -9.82 9.23 -2.66
CA GLN A 461 -10.54 10.15 -1.75
C GLN A 461 -12.06 10.17 -1.99
N LEU A 462 -12.53 9.88 -3.21
CA LEU A 462 -13.94 9.96 -3.60
C LEU A 462 -14.73 8.67 -3.31
N TYR A 463 -14.11 7.50 -3.47
CA TYR A 463 -14.75 6.18 -3.32
C TYR A 463 -14.02 5.22 -2.36
N GLY A 464 -12.72 5.45 -2.07
CA GLY A 464 -11.97 4.69 -1.07
C GLY A 464 -11.13 3.52 -1.58
N TYR A 465 -11.04 3.31 -2.89
CA TYR A 465 -10.31 2.19 -3.49
C TYR A 465 -8.94 2.63 -4.04
N GLU A 466 -7.98 1.70 -4.08
CA GLU A 466 -6.61 1.99 -4.48
C GLU A 466 -6.47 2.36 -5.97
N THR A 467 -5.50 3.25 -6.25
CA THR A 467 -5.30 3.88 -7.56
C THR A 467 -3.98 3.51 -8.23
N ASN A 468 -3.19 2.65 -7.58
CA ASN A 468 -1.93 2.09 -8.11
C ASN A 468 -2.21 0.94 -9.10
N ASN A 469 -3.12 1.14 -10.06
CA ASN A 469 -3.57 0.14 -11.03
C ASN A 469 -4.10 0.81 -12.31
N GLY A 470 -4.33 0.03 -13.37
CA GLY A 470 -5.01 0.50 -14.60
C GLY A 470 -6.55 0.53 -14.47
N GLY A 471 -7.07 -0.03 -13.40
CA GLY A 471 -8.48 -0.15 -13.05
C GLY A 471 -8.67 -1.25 -12.00
N ILE A 472 -9.80 -1.23 -11.30
CA ILE A 472 -10.16 -2.22 -10.27
C ILE A 472 -11.68 -2.45 -10.26
N TYR A 473 -12.10 -3.71 -10.17
CA TYR A 473 -13.52 -4.09 -10.00
C TYR A 473 -13.80 -4.46 -8.55
N ILE A 474 -14.87 -3.89 -7.98
CA ILE A 474 -15.32 -4.15 -6.61
C ILE A 474 -16.69 -4.82 -6.68
N GLU A 475 -16.68 -6.15 -6.57
CA GLU A 475 -17.84 -7.05 -6.66
C GLU A 475 -18.96 -6.67 -5.68
N GLU A 476 -18.61 -6.46 -4.39
CA GLU A 476 -19.56 -6.01 -3.36
C GLU A 476 -20.26 -4.66 -3.63
N LYS A 477 -19.91 -3.97 -4.71
CA LYS A 477 -20.44 -2.67 -5.12
C LYS A 477 -20.90 -2.68 -6.59
N GLY A 478 -20.81 -3.82 -7.28
CA GLY A 478 -21.08 -3.94 -8.72
C GLY A 478 -20.29 -2.96 -9.60
N THR A 479 -19.16 -2.42 -9.11
CA THR A 479 -18.55 -1.21 -9.69
C THR A 479 -17.12 -1.45 -10.17
N PHE A 480 -16.88 -1.16 -11.45
CA PHE A 480 -15.55 -1.05 -12.04
C PHE A 480 -15.06 0.40 -12.04
N PHE A 481 -13.86 0.65 -11.53
CA PHE A 481 -13.22 1.98 -11.49
C PHE A 481 -12.01 2.01 -12.41
N THR A 482 -11.94 3.00 -13.31
CA THR A 482 -10.86 3.13 -14.31
C THR A 482 -10.75 4.54 -14.90
N TYR A 483 -9.93 4.72 -15.94
CA TYR A 483 -9.66 6.02 -16.58
C TYR A 483 -9.32 5.93 -18.08
N GLU A 484 -9.73 6.91 -18.88
CA GLU A 484 -9.30 7.03 -20.28
C GLU A 484 -7.80 7.35 -20.38
N ARG A 485 -7.12 6.80 -21.40
CA ARG A 485 -5.66 6.75 -21.46
C ARG A 485 -5.10 6.86 -22.88
N THR A 486 -3.95 7.51 -23.00
CA THR A 486 -3.14 7.49 -24.23
C THR A 486 -2.20 6.28 -24.26
N PRO A 487 -1.74 5.82 -25.45
CA PRO A 487 -0.71 4.77 -25.57
C PRO A 487 0.66 5.10 -24.96
N LYS A 488 0.85 6.30 -24.39
CA LYS A 488 2.04 6.67 -23.61
C LYS A 488 1.86 6.45 -22.10
N GLN A 489 0.61 6.34 -21.63
CA GLN A 489 0.27 6.18 -20.21
C GLN A 489 0.00 4.72 -19.83
N SER A 490 -0.31 3.86 -20.80
CA SER A 490 -0.57 2.43 -20.60
C SER A 490 -0.28 1.65 -21.89
N ILE A 491 0.17 0.40 -21.76
CA ILE A 491 0.28 -0.55 -22.88
C ILE A 491 -1.09 -1.05 -23.35
N TYR A 492 -2.06 -1.15 -22.44
CA TYR A 492 -3.45 -1.48 -22.74
C TYR A 492 -4.26 -0.21 -22.97
N SER A 493 -5.13 -0.20 -23.97
CA SER A 493 -6.18 0.80 -24.11
C SER A 493 -7.23 0.69 -22.99
N LEU A 494 -8.19 1.61 -22.99
CA LEU A 494 -9.37 1.53 -22.11
C LEU A 494 -10.29 0.34 -22.46
N GLU A 495 -10.32 -0.10 -23.73
CA GLU A 495 -11.19 -1.22 -24.13
C GLU A 495 -10.56 -2.58 -23.79
N GLU A 496 -9.26 -2.77 -24.05
CA GLU A 496 -8.57 -4.02 -23.73
C GLU A 496 -8.58 -4.33 -22.23
N LEU A 497 -8.38 -3.30 -21.39
CA LEU A 497 -8.39 -3.46 -19.93
C LEU A 497 -9.82 -3.62 -19.37
N PHE A 498 -10.87 -3.22 -20.10
CA PHE A 498 -12.27 -3.45 -19.73
C PHE A 498 -12.82 -4.80 -20.26
N ARG A 499 -12.14 -5.40 -21.24
CA ARG A 499 -12.40 -6.77 -21.71
C ARG A 499 -11.70 -7.84 -20.85
N HIS A 500 -10.77 -7.43 -19.98
CA HIS A 500 -10.05 -8.26 -19.02
C HIS A 500 -10.89 -8.52 -17.78
#